data_AF-T1BUC3-F1
#
_entry.id   AF-T1BUC3-F1
#
_cell.length_a   1.000
_cell.length_b   1.000
_cell.length_c   1.000
_cell.angle_alpha   90.00
_cell.angle_beta   90.00
_cell.angle_gamma   90.00
#
_symmetry.space_group_name_H-M   'P 1'
#
loop_
_entity.id
_entity.type
_entity.pdbx_description
1 polymer ?
#
loop_
_entity_poly.entity_id
_entity_poly.type
_entity_poly.pdbx_seq_one_letter_code
_entity_poly.pdbx_strand_id
1 'polypeptide(L)'
;MKRLTQAQSELIDAFLAEHGARVSTAQLEKDFLISEVFSAFTEPVVYREYAAKFVLCGGTVVSKAHRFTERISEDVDLRVIVPTGLSRSAQKRLLSHVKTEVLDRLRQQGYDIPDETVKAGNENRYIAILLSYESLYPPDQALRPELLIEISARSPILTPVECGYDTIVNELLGRAERSGSIAYLDIRETIAGKNAALLRRWSARLRGAGRVFEPVAVKLVVA
;
A
#
# COMPACT_ATOMS: atom_id res chain seq x y z
N MET A 1 -19.66 -3.96 -7.57
CA MET A 1 -18.19 -3.84 -7.56
C MET A 1 -17.83 -2.59 -6.77
N LYS A 2 -16.69 -2.55 -6.07
CA LYS A 2 -16.25 -1.36 -5.34
C LYS A 2 -16.08 -0.18 -6.30
N ARG A 3 -16.51 1.03 -5.91
CA ARG A 3 -16.30 2.30 -6.64
C ARG A 3 -16.29 3.46 -5.66
N LEU A 4 -15.85 4.63 -6.12
CA LEU A 4 -16.05 5.86 -5.38
C LEU A 4 -17.55 6.20 -5.24
N THR A 5 -17.87 6.84 -4.12
CA THR A 5 -19.16 7.50 -3.90
C THR A 5 -19.26 8.77 -4.75
N GLN A 6 -20.49 9.22 -5.00
CA GLN A 6 -20.74 10.46 -5.74
C GLN A 6 -20.05 11.67 -5.09
N ALA A 7 -20.09 11.79 -3.76
CA ALA A 7 -19.45 12.89 -3.05
C ALA A 7 -17.91 12.89 -3.22
N GLN A 8 -17.30 11.69 -3.27
CA GLN A 8 -15.85 11.57 -3.52
C GLN A 8 -15.48 11.97 -4.95
N SER A 9 -16.28 11.58 -5.95
CA SER A 9 -16.02 11.97 -7.34
C SER A 9 -16.23 13.47 -7.57
N GLU A 10 -17.33 14.05 -7.06
CA GLU A 10 -17.60 15.49 -7.16
C GLU A 10 -16.49 16.34 -6.53
N LEU A 11 -15.94 15.86 -5.42
CA LEU A 11 -14.82 16.49 -4.75
C LEU A 11 -13.52 16.45 -5.59
N ILE A 12 -13.22 15.32 -6.25
CA ILE A 12 -12.07 15.21 -7.16
C ILE A 12 -12.22 16.21 -8.32
N ASP A 13 -13.41 16.25 -8.93
CA ASP A 13 -13.69 17.14 -10.06
C ASP A 13 -13.56 18.61 -9.67
N ALA A 14 -14.13 19.00 -8.52
CA ALA A 14 -14.02 20.35 -7.99
C ALA A 14 -12.56 20.72 -7.67
N PHE A 15 -11.81 19.82 -7.02
CA PHE A 15 -10.40 20.04 -6.68
C PHE A 15 -9.55 20.32 -7.93
N LEU A 16 -9.73 19.51 -8.99
CA LEU A 16 -8.96 19.63 -10.23
C LEU A 16 -9.34 20.88 -11.04
N ALA A 17 -10.62 21.28 -11.02
CA ALA A 17 -11.06 22.51 -11.65
C ALA A 17 -10.36 23.76 -11.06
N GLU A 18 -10.05 23.73 -9.76
CA GLU A 18 -9.41 24.85 -9.05
C GLU A 18 -7.87 24.81 -9.09
N HIS A 19 -7.26 23.62 -8.94
CA HIS A 19 -5.82 23.49 -8.66
C HIS A 19 -4.98 23.04 -9.88
N GLY A 20 -5.63 22.70 -11.00
CA GLY A 20 -4.97 22.27 -12.23
C GLY A 20 -4.33 20.88 -12.16
N ALA A 21 -3.89 20.37 -13.33
CA ALA A 21 -3.57 18.96 -13.57
C ALA A 21 -2.17 18.51 -13.09
N ARG A 22 -1.70 18.90 -11.90
CA ARG A 22 -0.44 18.35 -11.35
C ARG A 22 -0.55 16.86 -11.00
N VAL A 23 -1.77 16.35 -10.89
CA VAL A 23 -2.14 14.96 -10.59
C VAL A 23 -3.32 14.58 -11.50
N SER A 24 -3.35 13.37 -12.03
CA SER A 24 -4.47 12.89 -12.86
C SER A 24 -5.68 12.48 -12.02
N THR A 25 -6.88 12.51 -12.61
CA THR A 25 -8.11 12.02 -11.97
C THR A 25 -7.97 10.56 -11.51
N ALA A 26 -7.37 9.70 -12.33
CA ALA A 26 -7.11 8.30 -11.99
C ALA A 26 -6.16 8.15 -10.78
N GLN A 27 -5.15 9.01 -10.65
CA GLN A 27 -4.27 9.01 -9.48
C GLN A 27 -5.01 9.43 -8.20
N LEU A 28 -5.89 10.44 -8.28
CA LEU A 28 -6.70 10.85 -7.14
C LEU A 28 -7.73 9.78 -6.77
N GLU A 29 -8.39 9.16 -7.75
CA GLU A 29 -9.32 8.05 -7.51
C GLU A 29 -8.64 6.90 -6.77
N LYS A 30 -7.47 6.47 -7.23
CA LYS A 30 -6.67 5.46 -6.52
C LYS A 30 -6.31 5.89 -5.11
N ASP A 31 -5.93 7.16 -4.90
CA ASP A 31 -5.58 7.65 -3.57
C ASP A 31 -6.77 7.57 -2.59
N PHE A 32 -7.99 7.86 -3.03
CA PHE A 32 -9.19 7.67 -2.22
C PHE A 32 -9.38 6.20 -1.83
N LEU A 33 -9.31 5.29 -2.82
CA LEU A 33 -9.50 3.87 -2.57
C LEU A 33 -8.40 3.30 -1.66
N ILE A 34 -7.14 3.68 -1.88
CA ILE A 34 -5.98 3.32 -1.03
C ILE A 34 -6.19 3.78 0.41
N SER A 35 -6.66 5.01 0.60
CA SER A 35 -6.93 5.54 1.94
C SER A 35 -8.00 4.73 2.65
N GLU A 36 -9.00 4.22 1.92
CA GLU A 36 -10.04 3.38 2.50
C GLU A 36 -9.52 2.00 2.92
N VAL A 37 -8.71 1.34 2.08
CA VAL A 37 -8.17 0.00 2.41
C VAL A 37 -7.27 0.00 3.65
N PHE A 38 -6.69 1.14 4.04
CA PHE A 38 -5.87 1.20 5.25
C PHE A 38 -6.63 0.77 6.51
N SER A 39 -7.93 1.02 6.59
CA SER A 39 -8.73 0.61 7.75
C SER A 39 -8.70 -0.91 8.00
N ALA A 40 -8.54 -1.73 6.96
CA ALA A 40 -8.40 -3.19 7.08
C ALA A 40 -7.12 -3.63 7.85
N PHE A 41 -6.13 -2.74 7.95
CA PHE A 41 -4.81 -3.01 8.51
C PHE A 41 -4.50 -2.25 9.80
N THR A 42 -5.43 -1.42 10.28
CA THR A 42 -5.26 -0.62 11.51
C THR A 42 -5.25 -1.49 12.76
N GLU A 43 -6.14 -2.49 12.81
CA GLU A 43 -6.25 -3.40 13.94
C GLU A 43 -5.39 -4.66 13.78
N PRO A 44 -4.76 -5.17 14.86
CA PRO A 44 -4.06 -6.44 14.82
C PRO A 44 -4.95 -7.61 14.39
N VAL A 45 -4.35 -8.65 13.84
CA VAL A 45 -5.01 -9.96 13.66
C VAL A 45 -4.60 -10.86 14.81
N VAL A 46 -5.58 -11.34 15.58
CA VAL A 46 -5.35 -12.22 16.72
C VAL A 46 -5.69 -13.67 16.33
N TYR A 47 -4.72 -14.58 16.51
CA TYR A 47 -4.93 -16.01 16.35
C TYR A 47 -4.40 -16.74 17.57
N ARG A 48 -5.34 -17.28 18.38
CA ARG A 48 -5.04 -17.86 19.70
C ARG A 48 -4.35 -16.82 20.60
N GLU A 49 -3.18 -17.15 21.15
CA GLU A 49 -2.38 -16.26 21.98
C GLU A 49 -1.48 -15.26 21.21
N TYR A 50 -1.46 -15.33 19.87
CA TYR A 50 -0.58 -14.49 19.05
C TYR A 50 -1.32 -13.35 18.38
N ALA A 51 -0.72 -12.16 18.39
CA ALA A 51 -1.19 -11.00 17.64
C ALA A 51 -0.20 -10.64 16.53
N ALA A 52 -0.69 -10.53 15.30
CA ALA A 52 0.06 -10.00 14.16
C ALA A 52 -0.34 -8.55 13.89
N LYS A 53 0.64 -7.67 13.70
CA LYS A 53 0.42 -6.24 13.46
C LYS A 53 0.90 -5.85 12.08
N PHE A 54 0.31 -4.82 11.48
CA PHE A 54 0.73 -4.32 10.18
C PHE A 54 1.52 -3.02 10.30
N VAL A 55 2.42 -2.82 9.34
CA VAL A 55 3.19 -1.59 9.18
C VAL A 55 3.23 -1.25 7.70
N LEU A 56 2.77 -0.06 7.33
CA LEU A 56 2.93 0.48 5.99
C LEU A 56 4.42 0.70 5.68
N CYS A 57 4.83 0.41 4.46
CA CYS A 57 6.20 0.61 4.00
C CYS A 57 6.24 1.08 2.54
N GLY A 58 7.40 1.02 1.90
CA GLY A 58 7.52 1.23 0.47
C GLY A 58 7.20 2.65 -0.03
N GLY A 59 6.60 2.74 -1.21
CA GLY A 59 6.26 4.01 -1.87
C GLY A 59 5.21 4.81 -1.12
N THR A 60 4.23 4.11 -0.55
CA THR A 60 3.06 4.68 0.10
C THR A 60 3.40 5.49 1.35
N VAL A 61 4.38 5.04 2.15
CA VAL A 61 4.91 5.81 3.29
C VAL A 61 5.54 7.13 2.83
N VAL A 62 6.32 7.08 1.74
CA VAL A 62 7.03 8.24 1.21
C VAL A 62 6.04 9.28 0.65
N SER A 63 4.99 8.83 -0.04
CA SER A 63 3.98 9.71 -0.62
C SER A 63 2.99 10.24 0.41
N LYS A 64 2.43 9.39 1.29
CA LYS A 64 1.36 9.79 2.23
C LYS A 64 1.87 10.39 3.55
N ALA A 65 2.88 9.82 4.20
CA ALA A 65 3.33 10.35 5.50
C ALA A 65 4.25 11.56 5.37
N HIS A 66 5.08 11.60 4.32
CA HIS A 66 6.16 12.58 4.26
C HIS A 66 6.15 13.48 3.03
N ARG A 67 5.29 13.21 2.04
CA ARG A 67 5.15 14.00 0.80
C ARG A 67 6.48 14.27 0.07
N PHE A 68 7.44 13.36 0.15
CA PHE A 68 8.78 13.55 -0.44
C PHE A 68 8.81 13.41 -1.97
N THR A 69 7.68 13.08 -2.60
CA THR A 69 7.60 12.86 -4.05
C THR A 69 6.35 13.49 -4.65
N GLU A 70 6.49 14.03 -5.86
CA GLU A 70 5.36 14.53 -6.67
C GLU A 70 4.51 13.40 -7.28
N ARG A 71 4.93 12.13 -7.13
CA ARG A 71 4.17 10.96 -7.59
C ARG A 71 3.32 10.39 -6.45
N ILE A 72 2.06 10.07 -6.77
CA ILE A 72 1.18 9.27 -5.93
C ILE A 72 1.62 7.80 -6.01
N SER A 73 1.69 7.11 -4.87
CA SER A 73 1.91 5.66 -4.83
C SER A 73 0.60 4.96 -5.14
N GLU A 74 0.58 4.14 -6.19
CA GLU A 74 -0.60 3.36 -6.58
C GLU A 74 -0.72 2.01 -5.87
N ASP A 75 0.39 1.52 -5.32
CA ASP A 75 0.47 0.26 -4.59
C ASP A 75 0.43 0.49 -3.07
N VAL A 76 0.03 -0.56 -2.34
CA VAL A 76 0.04 -0.62 -0.87
C VAL A 76 1.03 -1.68 -0.41
N ASP A 77 2.18 -1.23 0.06
CA ASP A 77 3.22 -2.09 0.62
C ASP A 77 3.07 -2.20 2.15
N LEU A 78 2.93 -3.42 2.66
CA LEU A 78 2.79 -3.71 4.08
C LEU A 78 3.84 -4.73 4.54
N ARG A 79 4.25 -4.59 5.80
CA ARG A 79 4.85 -5.66 6.57
C ARG A 79 3.86 -6.18 7.61
N VAL A 80 3.77 -7.49 7.74
CA VAL A 80 3.15 -8.12 8.90
C VAL A 80 4.22 -8.53 9.91
N ILE A 81 4.10 -7.98 11.11
CA ILE A 81 4.93 -8.29 12.27
C ILE A 81 4.26 -9.42 13.04
N VAL A 82 4.98 -10.52 13.20
CA VAL A 82 4.55 -11.66 14.03
C VAL A 82 5.42 -11.75 15.27
N PRO A 83 4.94 -12.36 16.38
CA PRO A 83 5.73 -12.58 17.58
C PRO A 83 7.05 -13.31 17.32
N THR A 84 8.09 -12.97 18.08
CA THR A 84 9.37 -13.67 18.03
C THR A 84 9.28 -15.05 18.69
N GLY A 85 10.12 -16.00 18.27
CA GLY A 85 10.22 -17.32 18.91
C GLY A 85 9.13 -18.33 18.49
N LEU A 86 8.24 -17.96 17.56
CA LEU A 86 7.29 -18.90 16.95
C LEU A 86 8.02 -20.03 16.23
N SER A 87 7.55 -21.26 16.44
CA SER A 87 7.95 -22.38 15.57
C SER A 87 7.47 -22.11 14.13
N ARG A 88 8.15 -22.70 13.14
CA ARG A 88 7.76 -22.56 11.72
C ARG A 88 6.29 -22.92 11.47
N SER A 89 5.80 -23.99 12.11
CA SER A 89 4.41 -24.41 11.97
C SER A 89 3.43 -23.44 12.62
N ALA A 90 3.77 -22.86 13.78
CA ALA A 90 2.95 -21.85 14.44
C ALA A 90 2.89 -20.54 13.63
N GLN A 91 4.04 -20.10 13.11
CA GLN A 91 4.12 -18.93 12.24
C GLN A 91 3.30 -19.14 10.95
N LYS A 92 3.40 -20.30 10.30
CA LYS A 92 2.59 -20.64 9.13
C LYS A 92 1.09 -20.57 9.43
N ARG A 93 0.63 -21.12 10.56
CA ARG A 93 -0.80 -21.07 10.96
C ARG A 93 -1.26 -19.64 11.21
N LEU A 94 -0.47 -18.84 11.93
CA LEU A 94 -0.76 -17.41 12.15
C LEU A 94 -0.87 -16.66 10.83
N LEU A 95 0.11 -16.81 9.91
CA LEU A 95 0.09 -16.13 8.62
C LEU A 95 -1.05 -16.60 7.69
N SER A 96 -1.44 -17.88 7.76
CA SER A 96 -2.66 -18.35 7.09
C SER A 96 -3.91 -17.64 7.63
N HIS A 97 -4.02 -17.48 8.94
CA HIS A 97 -5.15 -16.79 9.56
C HIS A 97 -5.14 -15.29 9.23
N VAL A 98 -3.97 -14.64 9.28
CA VAL A 98 -3.77 -13.26 8.80
C VAL A 98 -4.29 -13.09 7.39
N LYS A 99 -3.94 -14.00 6.47
CA LYS A 99 -4.42 -13.94 5.09
C LYS A 99 -5.94 -13.97 5.02
N THR A 100 -6.57 -14.93 5.68
CA THR A 100 -8.04 -15.06 5.69
C THR A 100 -8.72 -13.82 6.27
N GLU A 101 -8.29 -13.38 7.45
CA GLU A 101 -8.86 -12.21 8.14
C GLU A 101 -8.72 -10.92 7.31
N VAL A 102 -7.56 -10.70 6.67
CA VAL A 102 -7.37 -9.56 5.77
C VAL A 102 -8.33 -9.61 4.59
N LEU A 103 -8.48 -10.76 3.94
CA LEU A 103 -9.40 -10.91 2.82
C LEU A 103 -10.85 -10.63 3.25
N ASP A 104 -11.24 -11.07 4.44
CA ASP A 104 -12.58 -10.85 4.96
C ASP A 104 -12.84 -9.37 5.30
N ARG A 105 -11.87 -8.67 5.90
CA ARG A 105 -11.95 -7.22 6.13
C ARG A 105 -12.05 -6.43 4.82
N LEU A 106 -11.26 -6.79 3.80
CA LEU A 106 -11.35 -6.16 2.49
C LEU A 106 -12.69 -6.44 1.78
N ARG A 107 -13.24 -7.66 1.92
CA ARG A 107 -14.59 -7.99 1.42
C ARG A 107 -15.68 -7.16 2.12
N GLN A 108 -15.54 -6.93 3.43
CA GLN A 108 -16.46 -6.07 4.19
C GLN A 108 -16.44 -4.61 3.71
N GLN A 109 -15.33 -4.14 3.13
CA GLN A 109 -15.25 -2.82 2.47
C GLN A 109 -15.91 -2.79 1.07
N GLY A 110 -16.43 -3.92 0.60
CA GLY A 110 -17.16 -4.04 -0.66
C GLY A 110 -16.32 -4.50 -1.86
N TYR A 111 -15.09 -4.96 -1.64
CA TYR A 111 -14.27 -5.57 -2.69
C TYR A 111 -14.71 -7.00 -2.98
N ASP A 112 -14.82 -7.33 -4.26
CA ASP A 112 -14.93 -8.72 -4.71
C ASP A 112 -13.52 -9.27 -4.94
N ILE A 113 -13.17 -10.35 -4.24
CA ILE A 113 -11.80 -10.90 -4.21
C ILE A 113 -11.85 -12.40 -4.53
N PRO A 114 -11.84 -12.75 -5.83
CA PRO A 114 -11.69 -14.12 -6.31
C PRO A 114 -10.32 -14.70 -5.93
N ASP A 115 -10.23 -16.02 -5.72
CA ASP A 115 -9.00 -16.68 -5.26
C ASP A 115 -7.82 -16.49 -6.24
N GLU A 116 -8.07 -16.40 -7.55
CA GLU A 116 -7.06 -16.17 -8.58
C GLU A 116 -6.37 -14.80 -8.50
N THR A 117 -7.00 -13.83 -7.83
CA THR A 117 -6.45 -12.49 -7.59
C THR A 117 -5.53 -12.46 -6.36
N VAL A 118 -5.47 -13.56 -5.61
CA VAL A 118 -4.66 -13.70 -4.40
C VAL A 118 -3.49 -14.63 -4.67
N LYS A 119 -2.27 -14.10 -4.58
CA LYS A 119 -1.03 -14.89 -4.67
C LYS A 119 -0.40 -14.98 -3.29
N ALA A 120 -0.09 -16.19 -2.84
CA ALA A 120 0.64 -16.40 -1.61
C ALA A 120 1.88 -17.26 -1.85
N GLY A 121 3.00 -16.83 -1.29
CA GLY A 121 4.30 -17.49 -1.42
C GLY A 121 4.94 -17.75 -0.06
N ASN A 122 5.88 -18.70 -0.04
CA ASN A 122 6.73 -18.97 1.12
C ASN A 122 5.95 -19.15 2.43
N GLU A 123 4.97 -20.06 2.44
CA GLU A 123 4.13 -20.34 3.61
C GLU A 123 3.37 -19.09 4.12
N ASN A 124 2.86 -18.26 3.20
CA ASN A 124 2.20 -16.98 3.46
C ASN A 124 3.12 -15.91 4.09
N ARG A 125 4.44 -16.06 4.00
CA ARG A 125 5.39 -14.99 4.35
C ARG A 125 5.40 -13.86 3.33
N TYR A 126 4.81 -14.09 2.16
CA TYR A 126 4.49 -13.08 1.18
C TYR A 126 3.09 -13.34 0.64
N ILE A 127 2.26 -12.29 0.59
CA ILE A 127 0.90 -12.31 0.07
C ILE A 127 0.77 -11.09 -0.85
N ALA A 128 0.21 -11.28 -2.03
CA ALA A 128 -0.18 -10.21 -2.94
C ALA A 128 -1.67 -10.36 -3.28
N ILE A 129 -2.41 -9.26 -3.23
CA ILE A 129 -3.85 -9.21 -3.47
C ILE A 129 -4.07 -8.13 -4.53
N LEU A 130 -4.65 -8.49 -5.67
CA LEU A 130 -5.11 -7.53 -6.68
C LEU A 130 -6.58 -7.23 -6.44
N LEU A 131 -6.90 -5.98 -6.13
CA LEU A 131 -8.27 -5.53 -5.91
C LEU A 131 -8.79 -4.80 -7.16
N SER A 132 -9.84 -5.35 -7.75
CA SER A 132 -10.59 -4.70 -8.81
C SER A 132 -11.58 -3.69 -8.25
N TYR A 133 -11.75 -2.60 -8.98
CA TYR A 133 -12.77 -1.58 -8.71
C TYR A 133 -13.35 -1.06 -10.03
N GLU A 134 -14.55 -0.50 -9.97
CA GLU A 134 -15.19 0.18 -11.09
C GLU A 134 -14.66 1.62 -11.13
N SER A 135 -13.80 1.88 -12.11
CA SER A 135 -13.20 3.19 -12.38
C SER A 135 -14.24 4.17 -12.90
N LEU A 136 -14.30 5.37 -12.34
CA LEU A 136 -15.14 6.46 -12.83
C LEU A 136 -14.42 7.35 -13.85
N TYR A 137 -13.08 7.25 -13.92
CA TYR A 137 -12.25 8.08 -14.78
C TYR A 137 -11.55 7.28 -15.88
N PRO A 138 -11.11 7.96 -16.97
CA PRO A 138 -10.31 7.33 -18.01
C PRO A 138 -9.02 6.71 -17.45
N PRO A 139 -8.57 5.56 -17.97
CA PRO A 139 -7.36 4.92 -17.52
C PRO A 139 -6.13 5.80 -17.78
N ASP A 140 -5.21 5.79 -16.82
CA ASP A 140 -3.90 6.41 -16.93
C ASP A 140 -2.88 5.32 -17.31
N GLN A 141 -2.19 5.48 -18.45
CA GLN A 141 -1.23 4.48 -18.94
C GLN A 141 -0.05 4.25 -17.99
N ALA A 142 0.21 5.19 -17.08
CA ALA A 142 1.26 5.06 -16.08
C ALA A 142 0.81 4.28 -14.83
N LEU A 143 -0.47 3.90 -14.72
CA LEU A 143 -1.05 3.19 -13.59
C LEU A 143 -1.58 1.81 -13.99
N ARG A 144 -1.53 0.87 -13.05
CA ARG A 144 -2.28 -0.39 -13.13
C ARG A 144 -3.78 -0.12 -13.07
N PRO A 145 -4.64 -0.93 -13.69
CA PRO A 145 -6.08 -0.80 -13.50
C PRO A 145 -6.55 -1.27 -12.12
N GLU A 146 -5.82 -2.18 -11.47
CA GLU A 146 -6.13 -2.67 -10.12
C GLU A 146 -5.35 -1.93 -9.02
N LEU A 147 -5.80 -2.11 -7.77
CA LEU A 147 -4.99 -1.79 -6.58
C LEU A 147 -4.22 -3.04 -6.14
N LEU A 148 -2.89 -2.93 -6.08
CA LEU A 148 -2.05 -4.02 -5.58
C LEU A 148 -1.74 -3.79 -4.10
N ILE A 149 -2.11 -4.78 -3.27
CA ILE A 149 -1.69 -4.86 -1.88
C ILE A 149 -0.64 -5.96 -1.75
N GLU A 150 0.55 -5.62 -1.29
CA GLU A 150 1.62 -6.57 -0.98
C GLU A 150 1.88 -6.62 0.52
N ILE A 151 1.90 -7.83 1.10
CA ILE A 151 2.15 -8.05 2.53
C ILE A 151 3.33 -9.00 2.68
N SER A 152 4.35 -8.56 3.41
CA SER A 152 5.55 -9.38 3.69
C SER A 152 5.74 -9.62 5.19
N ALA A 153 5.97 -10.86 5.60
CA ALA A 153 6.25 -11.22 6.99
C ALA A 153 7.70 -10.89 7.33
N ARG A 154 7.91 -9.70 7.92
CA ARG A 154 9.24 -9.19 8.24
C ARG A 154 9.18 -8.19 9.39
N SER A 155 9.97 -8.44 10.43
CA SER A 155 10.13 -7.47 11.52
C SER A 155 10.87 -6.21 11.04
N PRO A 156 10.44 -5.01 11.46
CA PRO A 156 11.19 -3.79 11.23
C PRO A 156 12.48 -3.78 12.07
N ILE A 157 13.48 -3.04 11.61
CA ILE A 157 14.75 -2.83 12.31
C ILE A 157 14.59 -1.68 13.31
N LEU A 158 13.92 -0.61 12.87
CA LEU A 158 13.61 0.56 13.68
C LEU A 158 12.17 0.49 14.18
N THR A 159 11.90 1.12 15.31
CA THR A 159 10.53 1.21 15.84
C THR A 159 9.63 1.93 14.84
N PRO A 160 8.52 1.31 14.40
CA PRO A 160 7.53 1.99 13.55
C PRO A 160 6.94 3.22 14.23
N VAL A 161 6.48 4.17 13.43
CA VAL A 161 5.86 5.42 13.90
C VAL A 161 4.37 5.36 13.57
N GLU A 162 3.51 5.49 14.59
CA GLU A 162 2.07 5.66 14.37
C GLU A 162 1.82 7.04 13.77
N CYS A 163 1.19 7.09 12.59
CA CYS A 163 0.77 8.33 11.97
C CYS A 163 -0.69 8.22 11.52
N GLY A 164 -1.40 9.34 11.61
CA GLY A 164 -2.70 9.47 10.98
C GLY A 164 -2.58 9.61 9.46
N TYR A 165 -3.63 9.23 8.73
CA TYR A 165 -3.66 9.30 7.27
C TYR A 165 -4.96 9.91 6.76
N ASP A 166 -4.88 10.51 5.57
CA ASP A 166 -6.03 11.03 4.83
C ASP A 166 -5.74 10.97 3.32
N THR A 167 -6.73 11.38 2.54
CA THR A 167 -6.62 11.54 1.09
C THR A 167 -5.78 12.76 0.74
N ILE A 168 -5.09 12.70 -0.38
CA ILE A 168 -4.26 13.81 -0.89
C ILE A 168 -5.12 15.05 -1.13
N VAL A 169 -6.37 14.88 -1.59
CA VAL A 169 -7.30 16.01 -1.77
C VAL A 169 -7.56 16.71 -0.44
N ASN A 170 -7.90 15.99 0.63
CA ASN A 170 -8.13 16.61 1.95
C ASN A 170 -6.87 17.27 2.52
N GLU A 171 -5.73 16.63 2.32
CA GLU A 171 -4.40 17.09 2.73
C GLU A 171 -3.95 18.37 2.00
N LEU A 172 -4.34 18.56 0.74
CA LEU A 172 -4.04 19.75 -0.06
C LEU A 172 -5.04 20.89 0.18
N LEU A 173 -6.30 20.55 0.46
CA LEU A 173 -7.33 21.52 0.87
C LEU A 173 -7.19 22.01 2.32
N GLY A 174 -6.20 21.50 3.07
CA GLY A 174 -5.98 21.88 4.47
C GLY A 174 -7.08 21.43 5.43
N ARG A 175 -7.84 20.40 5.06
CA ARG A 175 -8.99 19.88 5.83
C ARG A 175 -8.82 18.42 6.27
N ALA A 176 -7.61 17.88 6.17
CA ALA A 176 -7.33 16.52 6.60
C ALA A 176 -7.59 16.37 8.11
N GLU A 177 -8.45 15.42 8.47
CA GLU A 177 -8.78 15.13 9.86
C GLU A 177 -7.83 14.08 10.43
N ARG A 178 -7.30 13.19 9.57
CA ARG A 178 -6.41 12.08 9.95
C ARG A 178 -6.98 11.21 11.06
N SER A 179 -8.29 10.97 11.00
CA SER A 179 -9.09 10.28 12.03
C SER A 179 -8.72 8.80 12.22
N GLY A 180 -8.06 8.18 11.25
CA GLY A 180 -7.48 6.84 11.36
C GLY A 180 -5.96 6.89 11.47
N SER A 181 -5.36 6.00 12.28
CA SER A 181 -3.92 5.82 12.40
C SER A 181 -3.47 4.43 12.00
N ILE A 182 -2.28 4.34 11.44
CA ILE A 182 -1.60 3.07 11.14
C ILE A 182 -0.10 3.26 11.36
N ALA A 183 0.59 2.19 11.72
CA ALA A 183 2.05 2.21 11.85
C ALA A 183 2.72 2.40 10.48
N TYR A 184 3.62 3.36 10.40
CA TYR A 184 4.52 3.60 9.27
C TYR A 184 5.90 3.05 9.60
N LEU A 185 6.53 2.39 8.63
CA LEU A 185 7.93 2.00 8.73
C LEU A 185 8.78 3.27 8.81
N ASP A 186 9.71 3.33 9.76
CA ASP A 186 10.63 4.46 9.90
C ASP A 186 11.22 4.86 8.54
N ILE A 187 11.18 6.15 8.24
CA ILE A 187 11.60 6.67 6.95
C ILE A 187 13.05 6.29 6.60
N ARG A 188 13.93 6.19 7.59
CA ARG A 188 15.34 5.79 7.39
C ARG A 188 15.41 4.35 6.90
N GLU A 189 14.59 3.48 7.45
CA GLU A 189 14.51 2.09 7.00
C GLU A 189 13.85 1.98 5.62
N THR A 190 12.83 2.81 5.35
CA THR A 190 12.18 2.88 4.03
C THR A 190 13.17 3.31 2.95
N ILE A 191 13.96 4.37 3.18
CA ILE A 191 15.00 4.86 2.25
C ILE A 191 16.08 3.79 2.07
N ALA A 192 16.57 3.18 3.15
CA ALA A 192 17.55 2.10 3.07
C ALA A 192 17.04 0.91 2.24
N GLY A 193 15.77 0.54 2.43
CA GLY A 193 15.09 -0.49 1.65
C GLY A 193 15.02 -0.16 0.16
N LYS A 194 14.69 1.08 -0.20
CA LYS A 194 14.68 1.54 -1.61
C LYS A 194 16.08 1.50 -2.23
N ASN A 195 17.10 1.97 -1.52
CA ASN A 195 18.49 1.92 -1.98
C ASN A 195 18.96 0.47 -2.19
N ALA A 196 18.65 -0.43 -1.24
CA ALA A 196 18.97 -1.84 -1.38
C ALA A 196 18.25 -2.48 -2.58
N ALA A 197 16.98 -2.15 -2.82
CA ALA A 197 16.22 -2.65 -3.96
C ALA A 197 16.82 -2.15 -5.30
N LEU A 198 17.21 -0.87 -5.39
CA LEU A 198 17.90 -0.31 -6.55
C LEU A 198 19.21 -1.06 -6.85
N LEU A 199 20.07 -1.24 -5.84
CA LEU A 199 21.35 -1.92 -5.99
C LEU A 199 21.17 -3.39 -6.41
N ARG A 200 20.18 -4.09 -5.86
CA ARG A 200 19.84 -5.46 -6.28
C ARG A 200 19.41 -5.52 -7.75
N ARG A 201 18.55 -4.60 -8.18
CA ARG A 201 18.11 -4.51 -9.58
C ARG A 201 19.27 -4.21 -10.52
N TRP A 202 20.13 -3.26 -10.16
CA TRP A 202 21.34 -2.95 -10.92
C TRP A 202 22.26 -4.16 -11.04
N SER A 203 22.49 -4.85 -9.93
CA SER A 203 23.32 -6.05 -9.88
C SER A 203 22.73 -7.21 -10.71
N ALA A 204 21.41 -7.38 -10.72
CA ALA A 204 20.72 -8.35 -11.57
C ALA A 204 20.88 -8.02 -13.06
N ARG A 205 20.78 -6.73 -13.43
CA ARG A 205 21.05 -6.24 -14.79
C ARG A 205 22.46 -6.61 -15.25
N LEU A 206 23.46 -6.36 -14.41
CA LEU A 206 24.86 -6.69 -14.71
C LEU A 206 25.10 -8.20 -14.90
N ARG A 207 24.30 -9.06 -14.26
CA ARG A 207 24.36 -10.52 -14.43
C ARG A 207 23.55 -11.05 -15.61
N GLY A 208 22.94 -10.20 -16.43
CA GLY A 208 22.09 -10.62 -17.54
C GLY A 208 20.81 -11.35 -17.10
N ALA A 209 20.42 -11.23 -15.83
CA ALA A 209 19.19 -11.85 -15.34
C ALA A 209 17.99 -11.06 -15.88
N GLY A 210 17.30 -11.61 -16.88
CA GLY A 210 16.20 -10.97 -17.63
C GLY A 210 14.89 -10.75 -16.87
N ARG A 211 14.88 -10.61 -15.54
CA ARG A 211 13.66 -10.22 -14.81
C ARG A 211 13.45 -8.71 -14.90
N VAL A 212 12.82 -8.37 -16.03
CA VAL A 212 11.92 -7.25 -16.37
C VAL A 212 12.18 -5.96 -15.60
N PHE A 213 12.92 -5.08 -16.27
CA PHE A 213 12.88 -3.65 -16.06
C PHE A 213 11.46 -3.16 -16.37
N GLU A 214 10.74 -2.62 -15.39
CA GLU A 214 9.92 -1.44 -15.68
C GLU A 214 10.72 -0.23 -15.21
N PRO A 215 11.00 0.75 -16.10
CA PRO A 215 11.67 1.97 -15.70
C PRO A 215 10.70 2.78 -14.83
N VAL A 216 10.71 2.54 -13.52
CA VAL A 216 10.15 3.52 -12.59
C VAL A 216 11.13 4.69 -12.61
N ALA A 217 10.85 5.67 -13.47
CA ALA A 217 11.58 6.91 -13.56
C ALA A 217 11.50 7.63 -12.21
N VAL A 218 12.48 7.38 -11.34
CA VAL A 218 12.75 8.23 -10.19
C VAL A 218 13.38 9.50 -10.77
N LYS A 219 12.55 10.49 -11.09
CA LYS A 219 13.04 11.87 -11.17
C LYS A 219 13.39 12.27 -9.74
N LEU A 220 14.65 12.07 -9.36
CA LEU A 220 15.23 12.78 -8.22
C LEU A 220 15.22 14.27 -8.59
N VAL A 221 14.39 15.05 -7.90
CA VAL A 221 14.57 16.50 -7.87
C VAL A 221 15.73 16.73 -6.90
N VAL A 222 16.91 16.93 -7.47
CA VAL A 222 18.01 17.57 -6.74
C VAL A 222 17.59 19.04 -6.66
N ALA A 223 17.38 19.53 -5.44
CA ALA A 223 17.14 20.94 -5.17
C ALA A 223 18.33 21.81 -5.60
#